data_AF-A0A0R3RAR0-F1
#
_entry.id   AF-A0A0R3RAR0-F1
#
_cell.length_a   1.000
_cell.length_b   1.000
_cell.length_c   1.000
_cell.angle_alpha   90.00
_cell.angle_beta   90.00
_cell.angle_gamma   90.00
#
_symmetry.space_group_name_H-M   'P 1'
#
loop_
_entity.id
_entity.type
_entity.pdbx_description
1 polymer ?
#
loop_
_entity_poly.entity_id
_entity_poly.type
_entity_poly.pdbx_seq_one_letter_code
_entity_poly.pdbx_strand_id
1 'polypeptide(L)'
;MHFVKKVATTEEQKLKIEKERTEKLKIYCKLRDRIFEKRMKGELDEEMLLLTASLLEKNPDIYTFWNIRRQVINLLSMVEEFYSFSFGLP
;
A
#
# COMPACT_ATOMS: atom_id res chain seq x y z
N MET A 1 7.13 17.82 -4.60
CA MET A 1 6.59 19.21 -4.46
C MET A 1 5.37 19.33 -5.34
N HIS A 2 4.21 19.72 -4.81
CA HIS A 2 3.03 20.05 -5.62
C HIS A 2 2.75 21.55 -5.50
N PHE A 3 2.75 22.26 -6.63
CA PHE A 3 2.30 23.64 -6.68
C PHE A 3 0.76 23.65 -6.63
N VAL A 4 0.20 24.06 -5.48
CA VAL A 4 -1.25 24.20 -5.33
C VAL A 4 -1.60 25.69 -5.39
N LYS A 5 -2.30 26.11 -6.45
CA LYS A 5 -2.83 27.48 -6.58
C LYS A 5 -3.89 27.72 -5.51
N LYS A 6 -3.73 28.75 -4.68
CA LYS A 6 -4.73 29.14 -3.68
C LYS A 6 -5.93 29.78 -4.38
N VAL A 7 -7.08 29.11 -4.35
CA VAL A 7 -8.36 29.62 -4.85
C VAL A 7 -9.31 29.77 -3.67
N ALA A 8 -9.98 30.91 -3.56
CA ALA A 8 -10.99 31.14 -2.52
C ALA A 8 -12.14 30.14 -2.70
N THR A 9 -12.28 29.23 -1.73
CA THR A 9 -13.29 28.16 -1.75
C THR A 9 -14.48 28.58 -0.88
N THR A 10 -15.72 28.31 -1.30
CA THR A 10 -16.91 28.61 -0.50
C THR A 10 -16.98 27.71 0.75
N GLU A 11 -17.76 28.09 1.76
CA GLU A 11 -17.89 27.29 3.00
C GLU A 11 -18.42 25.88 2.73
N GLU A 12 -19.41 25.74 1.84
CA GLU A 12 -19.95 24.44 1.43
C GLU A 12 -18.88 23.56 0.74
N GLN A 13 -18.08 24.15 -0.15
CA GLN A 13 -16.99 23.44 -0.83
C GLN A 13 -15.89 23.02 0.16
N LYS A 14 -15.56 23.85 1.16
CA LYS A 14 -14.60 23.49 2.22
C LYS A 14 -15.08 22.28 3.01
N LEU A 15 -16.35 22.27 3.42
CA LEU A 15 -16.94 21.15 4.17
C LEU A 15 -16.91 19.85 3.35
N LYS A 16 -17.17 19.92 2.04
CA LYS A 16 -17.09 18.74 1.16
C LYS A 16 -15.67 18.21 1.02
N ILE A 17 -14.69 19.10 0.77
CA ILE A 17 -13.27 18.73 0.67
C ILE A 17 -12.78 18.10 1.98
N GLU A 18 -13.19 18.66 3.13
CA GLU A 18 -12.80 18.12 4.43
C GLU A 18 -13.37 16.71 4.65
N LYS A 19 -14.67 16.50 4.36
CA LYS A 19 -15.28 15.17 4.42
C LYS A 19 -14.54 14.16 3.56
N GLU A 20 -14.30 14.47 2.28
CA GLU A 20 -13.57 13.59 1.37
C GLU A 20 -12.14 13.29 1.84
N ARG A 21 -11.44 14.29 2.41
CA ARG A 21 -10.10 14.11 2.99
C ARG A 21 -10.13 13.19 4.20
N THR A 22 -11.10 13.36 5.10
CA THR A 22 -11.21 12.50 6.29
C THR A 22 -11.51 11.05 5.92
N GLU A 23 -12.37 10.82 4.92
CA GLU A 23 -12.69 9.47 4.43
C GLU A 23 -11.47 8.80 3.81
N LYS A 24 -10.74 9.51 2.93
CA LYS A 24 -9.48 9.02 2.34
C LYS A 24 -8.44 8.73 3.40
N LEU A 25 -8.30 9.59 4.41
CA LEU A 25 -7.37 9.40 5.51
C LEU A 25 -7.71 8.16 6.34
N LYS A 26 -8.99 7.91 6.63
CA LYS A 26 -9.44 6.70 7.35
C LYS A 26 -9.07 5.43 6.58
N ILE A 27 -9.32 5.40 5.27
CA ILE A 27 -8.97 4.25 4.41
C ILE A 27 -7.45 4.05 4.41
N TYR A 28 -6.68 5.12 4.24
CA TYR A 28 -5.22 5.06 4.27
C TYR A 28 -4.70 4.51 5.60
N CYS A 29 -5.15 5.05 6.74
CA CYS A 29 -4.72 4.60 8.07
C CYS A 29 -5.04 3.11 8.26
N LYS A 30 -6.24 2.67 7.89
CA LYS A 30 -6.63 1.26 7.99
C LYS A 30 -5.74 0.34 7.16
N LEU A 31 -5.46 0.69 5.91
CA LEU A 31 -4.57 -0.09 5.03
C LEU A 31 -3.14 -0.10 5.55
N ARG A 32 -2.62 1.06 5.95
CA ARG A 32 -1.28 1.21 6.54
C ARG A 32 -1.12 0.30 7.76
N ASP A 33 -2.07 0.36 8.69
CA ASP A 33 -1.99 -0.37 9.96
C ASP A 33 -2.05 -1.88 9.71
N ARG A 34 -2.98 -2.33 8.87
CA ARG A 34 -3.06 -3.73 8.43
C ARG A 34 -1.75 -4.22 7.80
N ILE A 35 -1.11 -3.39 6.97
CA ILE A 35 0.17 -3.72 6.33
C ILE A 35 1.28 -3.91 7.36
N PHE A 36 1.39 -2.98 8.31
CA PHE A 36 2.41 -3.08 9.36
C PHE A 36 2.16 -4.24 10.32
N GLU A 37 0.90 -4.52 10.68
CA GLU A 37 0.55 -5.68 11.49
C GLU A 37 0.96 -6.99 10.84
N LYS A 38 0.62 -7.21 9.55
CA LYS A 38 1.05 -8.42 8.82
C LYS A 38 2.57 -8.52 8.77
N ARG A 39 3.26 -7.39 8.49
CA ARG A 39 4.72 -7.35 8.46
C ARG A 39 5.33 -7.72 9.81
N MET A 40 4.79 -7.23 10.92
CA MET A 40 5.26 -7.57 12.27
C MET A 40 5.08 -9.06 12.59
N LYS A 41 4.04 -9.70 12.04
CA LYS A 41 3.81 -11.14 12.15
C LYS A 41 4.67 -11.98 11.21
N GLY A 42 5.43 -11.35 10.29
CA GLY A 42 6.19 -12.05 9.26
C GLY A 42 5.33 -12.61 8.12
N GLU A 43 4.06 -12.20 8.03
CA GLU A 43 3.13 -12.63 6.99
C GLU A 43 3.40 -11.88 5.67
N LEU A 44 4.46 -12.28 4.96
CA LEU A 44 4.87 -11.73 3.67
C LEU A 44 4.31 -12.57 2.51
N ASP A 45 3.00 -12.53 2.34
CA ASP A 45 2.21 -13.36 1.43
C ASP A 45 1.56 -12.58 0.27
N GLU A 46 0.72 -13.24 -0.53
CA GLU A 46 -0.03 -12.60 -1.62
C GLU A 46 -1.00 -11.52 -1.13
N GLU A 47 -1.61 -11.68 0.07
CA GLU A 47 -2.45 -10.65 0.67
C GLU A 47 -1.64 -9.35 0.89
N MET A 48 -0.38 -9.48 1.30
CA MET A 48 0.55 -8.36 1.45
C MET A 48 0.77 -7.60 0.14
N LEU A 49 0.80 -8.31 -1.00
CA LEU A 49 0.87 -7.69 -2.33
C LEU A 49 -0.43 -6.96 -2.69
N LEU A 50 -1.60 -7.51 -2.38
CA LEU A 50 -2.88 -6.86 -2.66
C LEU A 50 -3.05 -5.56 -1.84
N LEU A 51 -2.71 -5.61 -0.55
CA LEU A 51 -2.80 -4.47 0.35
C LEU A 51 -1.87 -3.32 -0.08
N THR A 52 -0.60 -3.65 -0.41
CA THR A 52 0.36 -2.65 -0.88
C THR A 52 -0.04 -2.08 -2.25
N ALA A 53 -0.60 -2.88 -3.15
CA ALA A 53 -1.10 -2.41 -4.45
C ALA A 53 -2.23 -1.38 -4.28
N SER A 54 -3.24 -1.69 -3.45
CA SER A 54 -4.36 -0.77 -3.18
C SER A 54 -3.90 0.55 -2.57
N LEU A 55 -2.94 0.51 -1.64
CA LEU A 55 -2.41 1.72 -1.02
C LEU A 55 -1.62 2.58 -2.02
N LEU A 56 -0.74 1.95 -2.81
CA LEU A 56 0.14 2.63 -3.77
C LEU A 56 -0.62 3.18 -4.98
N GLU A 57 -1.74 2.57 -5.39
CA GLU A 57 -2.60 3.10 -6.45
C GLU A 57 -3.08 4.53 -6.13
N LYS A 58 -3.32 4.82 -4.85
CA LYS A 58 -3.73 6.16 -4.39
C LYS A 58 -2.57 7.02 -3.89
N ASN A 59 -1.45 6.40 -3.47
CA ASN A 59 -0.31 7.08 -2.85
C ASN A 59 1.05 6.54 -3.38
N PRO A 60 1.36 6.72 -4.68
CA PRO A 60 2.50 6.07 -5.32
C PRO A 60 3.87 6.55 -4.81
N ASP A 61 3.93 7.75 -4.22
CA ASP A 61 5.19 8.37 -3.76
C ASP A 61 5.70 7.82 -2.42
N ILE A 62 4.94 6.94 -1.76
CA ILE A 62 5.31 6.42 -0.45
C ILE A 62 6.25 5.21 -0.62
N TYR A 63 7.54 5.50 -0.67
CA TYR A 63 8.60 4.53 -0.93
C TYR A 63 8.63 3.34 0.05
N THR A 64 8.21 3.54 1.31
CA THR A 64 8.13 2.47 2.32
C THR A 64 7.33 1.27 1.83
N PHE A 65 6.18 1.50 1.16
CA PHE A 65 5.32 0.41 0.70
C PHE A 65 5.86 -0.28 -0.54
N TRP A 66 6.58 0.44 -1.41
CA TRP A 66 7.34 -0.18 -2.50
C TRP A 66 8.43 -1.10 -1.96
N ASN A 67 9.12 -0.71 -0.88
CA ASN A 67 10.16 -1.54 -0.26
C ASN A 67 9.56 -2.84 0.30
N ILE A 68 8.44 -2.73 1.04
CA ILE A 68 7.70 -3.89 1.56
C ILE A 68 7.28 -4.79 0.39
N ARG A 69 6.71 -4.22 -0.68
CA ARG A 69 6.28 -4.97 -1.85
C ARG A 69 7.43 -5.75 -2.50
N ARG A 70 8.60 -5.12 -2.68
CA ARG A 70 9.79 -5.82 -3.23
C ARG A 70 10.27 -6.94 -2.33
N GLN A 71 10.24 -6.76 -1.00
CA GLN A 71 10.59 -7.82 -0.04
C GLN A 71 9.69 -9.04 -0.21
N VAL A 72 8.39 -8.84 -0.35
CA VAL A 72 7.41 -9.93 -0.55
C VAL A 72 7.65 -10.63 -1.89
N ILE A 73 7.81 -9.89 -2.99
CA ILE A 73 8.06 -10.47 -4.31
C ILE A 73 9.32 -11.35 -4.30
N ASN A 74 10.42 -10.83 -3.74
CA ASN A 74 11.68 -11.57 -3.66
C ASN A 74 11.55 -12.85 -2.83
N LEU A 75 10.77 -12.81 -1.73
CA LEU A 75 10.55 -14.00 -0.91
C LEU A 75 9.75 -15.05 -1.68
N LEU A 76 8.66 -14.66 -2.34
CA LEU A 76 7.82 -15.57 -3.10
C LEU A 76 8.57 -16.21 -4.27
N SER A 77 9.40 -15.43 -4.98
CA SER A 77 10.22 -15.97 -6.07
C SER A 77 11.27 -16.96 -5.57
N MET A 78 11.92 -16.68 -4.43
CA MET A 78 12.87 -17.64 -3.83
C MET A 78 12.19 -18.94 -3.39
N VAL A 79 10.97 -18.86 -2.86
CA VAL A 79 10.19 -20.05 -2.47
C VAL A 79 9.82 -20.88 -3.71
N GLU A 80 9.39 -20.22 -4.78
CA GLU A 80 9.07 -20.87 -6.06
C GLU A 80 10.29 -21.59 -6.65
N GLU A 81 11.42 -20.89 -6.76
CA GLU A 81 12.70 -21.47 -7.24
C GLU A 81 13.14 -22.67 -6.38
N PHE A 82 13.04 -22.54 -5.05
CA PHE A 82 13.37 -23.62 -4.13
C PHE A 82 12.46 -24.82 -4.31
N TYR A 83 11.15 -24.60 -4.51
CA TYR A 83 10.18 -25.66 -4.70
C TYR A 83 10.37 -26.38 -6.04
N SER A 84 10.57 -25.64 -7.13
CA SER A 84 10.91 -26.20 -8.44
C SER A 84 12.21 -27.01 -8.40
N PHE A 85 13.25 -26.50 -7.73
CA PHE A 85 14.52 -27.21 -7.59
C PHE A 85 14.41 -28.47 -6.71
N SER A 86 13.70 -28.38 -5.58
CA SER A 86 13.62 -29.47 -4.60
C SER A 86 12.67 -30.57 -5.01
N PHE A 87 11.60 -30.25 -5.74
CA PHE A 87 10.53 -31.18 -6.08
C PHE A 87 10.38 -31.48 -7.57
N GLY A 88 11.20 -30.85 -8.44
CA GLY A 88 11.30 -31.20 -9.86
C GLY A 88 9.99 -31.08 -10.64
N LEU A 89 9.05 -30.23 -10.18
CA LEU A 89 7.85 -29.91 -10.95
C LEU A 89 8.24 -28.90 -12.05
N PRO A 90 7.78 -29.13 -13.30
CA PRO A 90 8.18 -28.35 -14.47
C PRO A 90 7.81 -26.87 -14.38
#